data_AF-A0A147BJW0-F1
#
_entry.id   AF-A0A147BJW0-F1
#
_cell.length_a   1.000
_cell.length_b   1.000
_cell.length_c   1.000
_cell.angle_alpha   90.00
_cell.angle_beta   90.00
_cell.angle_gamma   90.00
#
_symmetry.space_group_name_H-M   'P 1'
#
loop_
_entity.id
_entity.type
_entity.pdbx_description
1 polymer ?
#
loop_
_entity_poly.entity_id
_entity_poly.type
_entity_poly.pdbx_seq_one_letter_code
_entity_poly.pdbx_strand_id
1 'polypeptide(L)'
;ELVHRRAVRFIFSKYNRLDSPTELMRDNQIPPLNTRRKMSRILFLYNILTSKVSLNSLPYLNQLSSRKTRHTRDHALQPIFAKTNAFKHSFFPRTISDWNLLPETIIQSANFIQALEQYLIR
;
A
#
# COMPACT_ATOMS: atom_id res chain seq x y z
N GLU A 1 -17.05 -1.43 0.35
CA GLU A 1 -17.03 -2.28 1.56
C GLU A 1 -18.20 -3.27 1.66
N LEU A 2 -19.28 -3.13 0.88
CA LEU A 2 -20.35 -4.16 0.82
C LEU A 2 -20.08 -5.23 -0.24
N VAL A 3 -19.55 -4.85 -1.40
CA VAL A 3 -19.28 -5.77 -2.52
C VAL A 3 -18.32 -6.90 -2.12
N HIS A 4 -17.23 -6.59 -1.42
CA HIS A 4 -16.27 -7.62 -1.01
C HIS A 4 -16.89 -8.61 0.00
N ARG A 5 -17.66 -8.11 0.98
CA ARG A 5 -18.35 -8.97 1.95
C ARG A 5 -19.41 -9.85 1.28
N ARG A 6 -20.14 -9.31 0.29
CA ARG A 6 -21.07 -10.09 -0.55
C ARG A 6 -20.34 -11.16 -1.37
N ALA A 7 -19.18 -10.83 -1.95
CA ALA A 7 -18.37 -11.79 -2.68
C ALA A 7 -17.86 -12.93 -1.79
N VAL A 8 -17.40 -12.63 -0.57
CA VAL A 8 -16.99 -13.65 0.41
C VAL A 8 -18.15 -14.59 0.74
N ARG A 9 -19.33 -14.04 1.01
CA ARG A 9 -20.54 -14.85 1.24
C ARG A 9 -20.88 -15.74 0.04
N PHE A 10 -20.75 -15.21 -1.16
CA PHE A 10 -21.01 -15.94 -2.40
C PHE A 10 -20.02 -17.10 -2.60
N ILE A 11 -18.72 -16.83 -2.48
CA ILE A 11 -17.64 -17.82 -2.65
C ILE A 11 -17.83 -19.00 -1.69
N PHE A 12 -18.14 -18.72 -0.42
CA PHE A 12 -18.30 -19.76 0.60
C PHE A 12 -19.74 -20.29 0.73
N SER A 13 -20.67 -19.82 -0.11
CA SER A 13 -22.11 -20.15 -0.01
C SER A 13 -22.71 -19.91 1.39
N LYS A 14 -22.28 -18.84 2.08
CA LYS A 14 -22.65 -18.49 3.45
C LYS A 14 -23.57 -17.26 3.50
N TYR A 15 -24.88 -17.53 3.47
CA TYR A 15 -25.91 -16.49 3.40
C TYR A 15 -26.67 -16.27 4.71
N ASN A 16 -26.39 -17.04 5.77
CA ASN A 16 -27.09 -16.86 7.04
C ASN A 16 -26.70 -15.53 7.68
N ARG A 17 -27.64 -14.96 8.46
CA ARG A 17 -27.41 -13.71 9.19
C ARG A 17 -26.29 -13.83 10.23
N LEU A 18 -26.13 -15.02 10.82
CA LEU A 18 -25.09 -15.32 11.81
C LEU A 18 -23.73 -15.61 11.18
N ASP A 19 -23.66 -15.93 9.89
CA ASP A 19 -22.38 -16.10 9.20
C ASP A 19 -21.69 -14.74 9.13
N SER A 20 -20.58 -14.56 9.84
CA SER A 20 -19.81 -13.33 9.80
C SER A 20 -18.87 -13.32 8.59
N PRO A 21 -19.01 -12.38 7.64
CA PRO A 21 -18.07 -12.28 6.51
C PRO A 21 -16.64 -11.98 6.97
N THR A 22 -16.48 -11.32 8.12
CA THR A 22 -15.17 -11.02 8.68
C THR A 22 -14.50 -12.28 9.22
N GLU A 23 -15.25 -13.15 9.88
CA GLU A 23 -14.73 -14.45 10.33
C GLU A 23 -14.38 -15.32 9.13
N LEU A 24 -15.25 -15.40 8.12
CA LEU A 24 -14.94 -16.12 6.88
C LEU A 24 -13.67 -15.62 6.20
N MET A 25 -13.45 -14.30 6.17
CA MET A 25 -12.20 -13.73 5.65
C MET A 25 -10.99 -14.15 6.49
N ARG A 26 -11.09 -14.07 7.82
CA ARG A 26 -10.00 -14.46 8.72
C ARG A 26 -9.66 -15.95 8.59
N ASP A 27 -10.68 -16.80 8.63
CA ASP A 27 -10.52 -18.26 8.63
C ASP A 27 -9.96 -18.76 7.28
N ASN A 28 -10.21 -18.02 6.20
CA ASN A 28 -9.67 -18.31 4.86
C ASN A 28 -8.47 -17.43 4.48
N GLN A 29 -7.85 -16.74 5.46
CA GLN A 29 -6.66 -15.92 5.26
C GLN A 29 -6.81 -14.85 4.15
N ILE A 30 -8.04 -14.35 3.94
CA ILE A 30 -8.34 -13.29 2.98
C ILE A 30 -7.99 -11.94 3.61
N PRO A 31 -6.98 -11.21 3.12
CA PRO A 31 -6.59 -9.96 3.71
C PRO A 31 -7.68 -8.89 3.54
N PRO A 32 -7.84 -8.00 4.54
CA PRO A 32 -8.88 -6.99 4.51
C PRO A 32 -8.66 -6.00 3.36
N LEU A 33 -9.76 -5.37 2.91
CA LEU A 33 -9.75 -4.52 1.71
C LEU A 33 -8.82 -3.31 1.86
N ASN A 34 -8.67 -2.78 3.07
CA ASN A 34 -7.73 -1.70 3.39
C ASN A 34 -6.28 -2.12 3.12
N THR A 35 -5.86 -3.31 3.57
CA THR A 35 -4.54 -3.89 3.36
C THR A 35 -4.27 -4.09 1.88
N ARG A 36 -5.20 -4.73 1.15
CA ARG A 36 -5.07 -4.92 -0.29
C ARG A 36 -4.95 -3.60 -1.05
N ARG A 37 -5.78 -2.60 -0.72
CA ARG A 37 -5.68 -1.26 -1.32
C ARG A 37 -4.36 -0.56 -0.98
N LYS A 38 -3.84 -0.71 0.23
CA LYS A 38 -2.54 -0.16 0.63
C LYS A 38 -1.43 -0.80 -0.19
N MET A 39 -1.43 -2.12 -0.28
CA MET A 39 -0.49 -2.88 -1.10
C MET A 39 -0.53 -2.45 -2.57
N SER A 40 -1.70 -2.40 -3.19
CA SER A 40 -1.83 -1.97 -4.60
C SER A 40 -1.31 -0.56 -4.85
N ARG A 41 -1.54 0.39 -3.92
CA ARG A 41 -1.01 1.75 -4.04
C ARG A 41 0.52 1.77 -3.99
N ILE A 42 1.11 1.06 -3.03
CA ILE A 42 2.57 0.96 -2.87
C ILE A 42 3.20 0.29 -4.09
N LEU A 43 2.62 -0.81 -4.58
CA LEU A 43 3.08 -1.48 -5.80
C LEU A 43 3.02 -0.58 -7.03
N PHE A 44 1.94 0.19 -7.16
CA PHE A 44 1.81 1.14 -8.25
C PHE A 44 2.89 2.24 -8.16
N LEU A 45 3.16 2.78 -6.97
CA LEU A 45 4.27 3.72 -6.75
C LEU A 45 5.63 3.09 -7.10
N TYR A 46 5.89 1.86 -6.68
CA TYR A 46 7.11 1.13 -7.05
C TYR A 46 7.29 1.00 -8.56
N ASN A 47 6.21 0.70 -9.29
CA ASN A 47 6.23 0.62 -10.75
C ASN A 47 6.51 1.98 -11.41
N ILE A 48 6.02 3.08 -10.83
CA ILE A 48 6.35 4.44 -11.28
C ILE A 48 7.85 4.72 -11.06
N LEU A 49 8.38 4.41 -9.86
CA LEU A 49 9.78 4.66 -9.50
C LEU A 49 10.77 3.83 -10.32
N THR A 50 10.39 2.60 -10.68
CA THR A 50 11.21 1.71 -11.52
C THR A 50 11.00 1.93 -13.03
N SER A 51 10.33 3.03 -13.41
CA SER A 51 10.06 3.42 -14.81
C SER A 51 9.32 2.36 -15.63
N LYS A 52 8.62 1.43 -14.98
CA LYS A 52 7.74 0.46 -15.64
C LYS A 52 6.44 1.09 -16.15
N VAL A 53 6.20 2.36 -15.79
CA VAL A 53 5.07 3.16 -16.22
C VAL A 53 5.58 4.52 -16.70
N SER A 54 5.30 4.89 -17.94
CA SER A 54 5.68 6.18 -18.54
C SER A 54 4.78 7.32 -18.03
N LEU A 55 4.90 7.66 -16.75
CA LEU A 55 4.26 8.85 -16.19
C LEU A 55 5.29 9.95 -16.03
N ASN A 56 4.95 11.17 -16.48
CA ASN A 56 5.65 12.41 -16.14
C ASN A 56 5.46 12.69 -14.63
N SER A 57 6.07 11.85 -13.79
CA SER A 57 5.93 11.84 -12.33
C SER A 57 6.88 12.82 -11.63
N LEU A 58 7.72 13.50 -12.42
CA LEU A 58 8.73 14.48 -12.01
C LEU A 58 8.23 15.56 -11.05
N PRO A 59 7.01 16.15 -11.15
CA PRO A 59 6.62 17.21 -10.21
C PRO A 59 6.24 16.70 -8.81
N TYR A 60 5.99 15.40 -8.63
CA TYR A 60 5.51 14.84 -7.36
C TYR A 60 6.49 13.87 -6.69
N LEU A 61 7.50 13.37 -7.41
CA LEU A 61 8.45 12.37 -6.93
C LEU A 61 9.85 12.94 -6.88
N ASN A 62 10.13 13.72 -5.85
CA ASN A 62 11.49 14.13 -5.51
C ASN A 62 12.07 13.18 -4.47
N GLN A 63 13.31 12.74 -4.68
CA GLN A 63 14.06 12.09 -3.60
C GLN A 63 14.25 13.07 -2.45
N LEU A 64 14.23 12.58 -1.22
CA LEU A 64 14.47 13.42 -0.06
C LEU A 64 15.93 13.90 -0.09
N SER A 65 16.13 15.10 -0.63
CA SER A 65 17.39 15.86 -0.58
C SER A 65 17.62 16.31 0.86
N SER A 66 18.12 15.40 1.70
CA SER A 66 18.65 15.75 3.01
C SER A 66 20.11 15.33 3.05
N ARG A 67 20.95 16.17 3.66
CA ARG A 67 22.33 15.84 4.01
C ARG A 67 22.32 14.46 4.68
N LYS A 68 23.02 13.48 4.10
CA LYS A 68 23.05 12.10 4.63
C LYS A 68 23.39 12.15 6.11
N THR A 69 22.43 11.81 6.96
CA THR A 69 22.65 11.55 8.38
C THR A 69 22.52 10.06 8.60
N ARG A 70 22.93 9.56 9.77
CA ARG A 70 22.86 8.12 10.10
C ARG A 70 21.45 7.52 10.00
N HIS A 71 20.42 8.36 9.87
CA HIS A 71 19.00 7.98 9.79
C HIS A 71 18.33 8.32 8.44
N THR A 72 19.07 8.83 7.45
CA THR A 72 18.50 9.06 6.11
C THR A 72 18.39 7.73 5.36
N ARG A 73 17.17 7.39 4.95
CA ARG A 73 16.90 6.23 4.10
C ARG A 73 17.04 6.65 2.64
N ASP A 74 17.89 5.98 1.87
CA ASP A 74 18.17 6.33 0.47
C ASP A 74 16.92 6.19 -0.43
N HIS A 75 15.95 5.37 -0.03
CA HIS A 75 14.67 5.21 -0.73
C HIS A 75 13.60 6.25 -0.36
N ALA A 76 13.86 7.12 0.61
CA ALA A 76 12.86 8.05 1.10
C ALA A 76 12.52 9.12 0.05
N LEU A 77 11.22 9.31 -0.17
CA LEU A 77 10.70 10.37 -1.03
C LEU A 77 10.37 11.60 -0.19
N GLN A 78 10.46 12.77 -0.80
CA GLN A 78 10.08 14.02 -0.16
C GLN A 78 8.59 13.99 0.22
N PRO A 79 8.24 14.19 1.51
CA PRO A 79 6.84 14.25 1.92
C PRO A 79 6.11 15.41 1.23
N ILE A 80 4.90 15.17 0.74
CA ILE A 80 4.05 16.22 0.16
C ILE A 80 3.17 16.80 1.27
N PHE A 81 3.31 18.09 1.52
CA PHE A 81 2.43 18.80 2.44
C PHE A 81 1.05 19.02 1.82
N ALA A 82 0.00 18.58 2.52
CA ALA A 82 -1.37 18.72 2.06
C ALA A 82 -2.17 19.65 2.98
N LYS A 83 -2.73 20.72 2.40
CA LYS A 83 -3.57 21.70 3.12
C LYS A 83 -5.00 21.21 3.35
N THR A 84 -5.47 20.21 2.59
CA THR A 84 -6.83 19.68 2.67
C THR A 84 -6.82 18.17 2.90
N ASN A 85 -7.84 17.64 3.58
CA ASN A 85 -8.01 16.20 3.78
C ASN A 85 -8.18 15.47 2.44
N ALA A 86 -8.88 16.07 1.48
CA ALA A 86 -9.05 15.50 0.14
C ALA A 86 -7.69 15.27 -0.54
N PHE A 87 -6.81 16.27 -0.51
CA PHE A 87 -5.47 16.12 -1.09
C PHE A 87 -4.57 15.20 -0.25
N LYS A 88 -4.63 15.29 1.09
CA LYS A 88 -3.89 14.39 2.01
C LYS A 88 -4.19 12.91 1.76
N HIS A 89 -5.44 12.59 1.46
CA HIS A 89 -5.88 11.22 1.19
C HIS A 89 -5.85 10.85 -0.30
N SER A 90 -5.42 11.75 -1.19
CA SER A 90 -5.15 11.45 -2.59
C SER A 90 -3.93 10.52 -2.73
N PHE A 91 -3.68 10.06 -3.97
CA PHE A 91 -2.70 9.02 -4.24
C PHE A 91 -1.29 9.36 -3.73
N PHE A 92 -0.68 10.46 -4.16
CA PHE A 92 0.73 10.75 -3.87
C PHE A 92 1.03 10.99 -2.38
N PRO A 93 0.38 11.95 -1.69
CA PRO A 93 0.74 12.26 -0.30
C PRO A 93 0.54 11.05 0.62
N ARG A 94 -0.56 10.32 0.43
CA ARG A 94 -0.87 9.12 1.22
C ARG A 94 0.11 7.98 0.94
N THR A 95 0.45 7.75 -0.33
CA THR A 95 1.29 6.59 -0.71
C THR A 95 2.76 6.84 -0.43
N ILE A 96 3.25 8.08 -0.58
CA ILE A 96 4.60 8.49 -0.17
C ILE A 96 4.77 8.31 1.34
N SER A 97 3.77 8.71 2.13
CA SER A 97 3.79 8.47 3.58
C SER A 97 3.87 6.98 3.92
N ASP A 98 3.08 6.14 3.24
CA ASP A 98 3.14 4.68 3.44
C ASP A 98 4.47 4.07 2.98
N TRP A 99 5.05 4.57 1.88
CA TRP A 99 6.33 4.13 1.32
C TRP A 99 7.51 4.46 2.24
N ASN A 100 7.56 5.68 2.78
CA ASN A 100 8.63 6.12 3.67
C ASN A 100 8.65 5.37 5.02
N LEU A 101 7.53 4.73 5.39
CA LEU A 101 7.41 3.86 6.56
C LEU A 101 7.89 2.43 6.29
N LEU A 102 8.17 2.05 5.05
CA LEU A 102 8.65 0.71 4.73
C LEU A 102 10.11 0.52 5.23
N PRO A 103 10.39 -0.62 5.88
CA PRO A 103 11.75 -1.05 6.16
C PRO A 103 12.58 -1.17 4.88
N GLU A 104 13.87 -0.83 5.00
CA GLU A 104 14.83 -0.93 3.90
C GLU A 104 15.00 -2.38 3.41
N THR A 105 14.87 -3.35 4.31
CA THR A 105 14.91 -4.79 4.00
C THR A 105 13.85 -5.22 2.99
N ILE A 106 12.68 -4.58 2.99
CA ILE A 106 11.61 -4.88 2.03
C ILE A 106 11.94 -4.29 0.67
N ILE A 107 12.41 -3.04 0.65
CA ILE A 107 12.70 -2.30 -0.59
C ILE A 107 13.89 -2.90 -1.34
N GLN A 108 14.90 -3.40 -0.60
CA GLN A 108 16.07 -4.06 -1.17
C GLN A 108 15.84 -5.55 -1.48
N SER A 109 14.64 -6.09 -1.21
CA SER A 109 14.33 -7.49 -1.52
C SER A 109 14.38 -7.74 -3.03
N ALA A 110 14.97 -8.88 -3.43
CA ALA A 110 14.94 -9.34 -4.82
C ALA A 110 13.51 -9.55 -5.35
N ASN A 111 12.59 -9.93 -4.46
CA ASN A 111 11.15 -10.00 -4.76
C ASN A 111 10.39 -9.02 -3.87
N PHE A 112 10.31 -7.76 -4.31
CA PHE A 112 9.61 -6.70 -3.61
C PHE A 112 8.13 -7.04 -3.34
N ILE A 113 7.44 -7.66 -4.30
CA ILE A 113 6.00 -7.96 -4.19
C ILE A 113 5.75 -8.92 -3.03
N GLN A 114 6.48 -10.04 -3.01
CA GLN A 114 6.34 -11.06 -1.97
C GLN A 114 6.75 -10.53 -0.58
N ALA A 115 7.83 -9.74 -0.51
CA ALA A 115 8.26 -9.14 0.75
C ALA A 115 7.22 -8.15 1.30
N LEU A 116 6.59 -7.36 0.42
CA LEU A 116 5.54 -6.42 0.79
C LEU A 116 4.27 -7.15 1.26
N GLU A 117 3.87 -8.23 0.60
CA GLU A 117 2.74 -9.07 1.01
C GLU A 117 2.94 -9.61 2.43
N GLN A 118 4.11 -10.21 2.69
CA GLN A 118 4.44 -10.76 4.00
C GLN A 118 4.47 -9.68 5.10
N TYR A 119 4.90 -8.47 4.77
CA TYR A 119 4.91 -7.36 5.73
C TYR A 119 3.52 -6.81 6.05
N LEU A 120 2.63 -6.74 5.05
CA LEU A 120 1.32 -6.13 5.21
C LEU A 120 0.23 -7.09 5.70
N ILE A 121 0.43 -8.40 5.54
CA ILE A 121 -0.55 -9.45 5.87
C ILE A 121 -0.21 -10.16 7.21
N ARG A 122 0.96 -9.88 7.80
CA ARG A 122 1.34 -10.34 9.15
C ARG A 122 0.43 -9.80 10.25
#